data_AF-A0A6L9ABE2-F1
#
_entry.id   AF-A0A6L9ABE2-F1
#
_cell.length_a   1.000
_cell.length_b   1.000
_cell.length_c   1.000
_cell.angle_alpha   90.00
_cell.angle_beta   90.00
_cell.angle_gamma   90.00
#
_symmetry.space_group_name_H-M   'P 1'
#
loop_
_entity.id
_entity.type
_entity.pdbx_description
1 polymer ?
#
loop_
_entity_poly.entity_id
_entity_poly.type
_entity_poly.pdbx_seq_one_letter_code
_entity_poly.pdbx_strand_id
1 'polypeptide(L)'
;MSKEKQTVNGDVGNVVSGDVTIHNYSADILPSAQQPISLLQKRDLHRLMDELVDLGESKRELWMTIHTKLNTKTVNEMTAADYHGAGEILQRYAQ
;
A
#
# COMPACT_ATOMS: atom_id res chain seq x y z
N MET A 1 27.21 47.56 -4.02
CA MET A 1 27.60 46.13 -3.99
C MET A 1 26.41 45.32 -4.49
N SER A 2 26.66 44.43 -5.43
CA SER A 2 25.70 43.89 -6.39
C SER A 2 24.88 42.72 -5.84
N LYS A 3 23.63 42.62 -6.32
CA LYS A 3 22.64 41.58 -6.05
C LYS A 3 23.16 40.20 -6.45
N GLU A 4 23.10 39.24 -5.53
CA GLU A 4 23.24 37.82 -5.87
C GLU A 4 21.90 37.29 -6.40
N LYS A 5 21.88 36.98 -7.70
CA LYS A 5 20.81 36.24 -8.37
C LYS A 5 20.93 34.77 -8.01
N GLN A 6 19.92 34.19 -7.36
CA GLN A 6 19.72 32.74 -7.37
C GLN A 6 19.32 32.32 -8.78
N THR A 7 20.21 31.58 -9.44
CA THR A 7 19.93 30.88 -10.70
C THR A 7 19.27 29.56 -10.36
N VAL A 8 17.97 29.43 -10.64
CA VAL A 8 17.25 28.15 -10.56
C VAL A 8 17.30 27.52 -11.95
N ASN A 9 18.13 26.49 -12.12
CA ASN A 9 18.10 25.67 -13.32
C ASN A 9 16.88 24.75 -13.22
N GLY A 10 15.89 24.97 -14.09
CA GLY A 10 14.83 24.01 -14.33
C GLY A 10 15.38 22.83 -15.13
N ASP A 11 15.00 21.62 -14.72
CA ASP A 11 14.87 20.51 -15.66
C ASP A 11 13.42 20.02 -15.62
N VAL A 12 12.86 19.93 -16.83
CA VAL A 12 11.45 19.70 -17.13
C VAL A 12 11.27 18.20 -17.28
N GLY A 13 10.97 17.52 -16.17
CA GLY A 13 10.66 16.09 -16.14
C GLY A 13 9.18 15.82 -16.45
N ASN A 14 8.86 15.79 -17.74
CA ASN A 14 7.77 15.09 -18.42
C ASN A 14 6.51 14.69 -17.59
N VAL A 15 5.40 15.34 -17.90
CA VAL A 15 4.05 14.97 -17.48
C VAL A 15 3.60 13.65 -18.14
N VAL A 16 3.31 12.63 -17.32
CA VAL A 16 2.39 11.55 -17.68
C VAL A 16 1.25 11.55 -16.68
N SER A 17 0.06 11.73 -17.24
CA SER A 17 -1.24 11.86 -16.61
C SER A 17 -1.62 10.61 -15.82
N GLY A 18 -2.02 10.82 -14.57
CA GLY A 18 -2.80 9.90 -13.75
C GLY A 18 -3.37 10.70 -12.60
N ASP A 19 -4.70 10.82 -12.52
CA ASP A 19 -5.47 11.60 -11.55
C ASP A 19 -4.75 11.86 -10.21
N VAL A 20 -4.20 13.06 -10.05
CA VAL A 20 -3.64 13.48 -8.76
C VAL A 20 -4.76 14.12 -7.95
N THR A 21 -5.47 13.32 -7.17
CA THR A 21 -6.35 13.88 -6.14
C THR A 21 -5.50 14.36 -4.97
N ILE A 22 -5.07 15.64 -5.00
CA ILE A 22 -4.38 16.28 -3.87
C ILE A 22 -5.43 16.65 -2.82
N HIS A 23 -5.63 15.77 -1.84
CA HIS A 23 -6.40 16.09 -0.64
C HIS A 23 -5.50 16.89 0.32
N ASN A 24 -5.65 18.21 0.26
CA ASN A 24 -4.99 19.16 1.15
C ASN A 24 -5.72 19.15 2.51
N TYR A 25 -5.44 18.16 3.34
CA TYR A 25 -5.84 18.16 4.74
C TYR A 25 -4.56 18.28 5.59
N SER A 26 -4.57 19.19 6.55
CA SER A 26 -3.66 19.17 7.70
C SER A 26 -3.92 17.90 8.49
N ALA A 27 -3.43 16.78 7.98
CA ALA A 27 -3.43 15.49 8.65
C ALA A 27 -2.08 15.37 9.34
N ASP A 28 -2.09 15.00 10.63
CA ASP A 28 -0.94 14.41 11.27
C ASP A 28 -0.30 13.44 10.28
N ILE A 29 0.93 13.73 9.84
CA ILE A 29 1.61 12.93 8.81
C ILE A 29 2.02 11.64 9.52
N LEU A 30 1.08 10.71 9.65
CA LEU A 30 1.39 9.36 10.03
C LEU A 30 2.37 8.84 8.98
N PRO A 31 3.49 8.21 9.40
CA PRO A 31 4.42 7.58 8.48
C PRO A 31 3.66 6.79 7.42
N SER A 32 4.10 6.84 6.16
CA SER A 32 3.41 6.18 5.03
C SER A 32 3.09 4.70 5.31
N ALA A 33 3.91 4.05 6.12
CA ALA A 33 3.74 2.69 6.62
C ALA A 33 2.51 2.48 7.53
N GLN A 34 2.11 3.48 8.31
CA GLN A 34 0.99 3.45 9.26
C GLN A 34 -0.32 3.96 8.65
N GLN A 35 -0.29 4.43 7.41
CA GLN A 35 -1.49 4.82 6.68
C GLN A 35 -2.37 3.59 6.44
N PRO A 36 -3.70 3.69 6.56
CA PRO A 36 -4.60 2.62 6.17
C PRO A 36 -4.38 2.19 4.72
N ILE A 37 -4.57 0.91 4.44
CA ILE A 37 -4.42 0.41 3.07
C ILE A 37 -5.45 1.02 2.11
N SER A 38 -4.97 1.40 0.93
CA SER A 38 -5.80 1.93 -0.15
C SER A 38 -6.79 0.89 -0.70
N LEU A 39 -7.82 1.34 -1.41
CA LEU A 39 -8.75 0.45 -2.10
C LEU A 39 -8.05 -0.45 -3.13
N LEU A 40 -7.01 0.07 -3.79
CA LEU A 40 -6.21 -0.71 -4.74
C LEU A 40 -5.49 -1.87 -4.04
N GLN A 41 -4.86 -1.61 -2.90
CA GLN A 41 -4.18 -2.63 -2.09
C GLN A 41 -5.16 -3.67 -1.53
N LYS A 42 -6.35 -3.24 -1.10
CA LYS A 42 -7.42 -4.17 -0.68
C LYS A 42 -7.80 -5.11 -1.81
N ARG A 43 -8.11 -4.55 -2.99
CA ARG A 43 -8.48 -5.34 -4.17
C ARG A 43 -7.39 -6.32 -4.57
N ASP A 44 -6.14 -5.87 -4.55
CA ASP A 44 -4.99 -6.70 -4.87
C ASP A 44 -4.83 -7.87 -3.88
N LEU A 45 -4.95 -7.61 -2.58
CA LEU A 45 -4.89 -8.66 -1.56
C LEU A 45 -6.02 -9.69 -1.73
N HIS A 46 -7.22 -9.22 -2.04
CA HIS A 46 -8.34 -10.11 -2.35
C HIS A 46 -8.08 -10.98 -3.59
N ARG A 47 -7.52 -10.40 -4.64
CA ARG A 47 -7.15 -11.13 -5.84
C ARG A 47 -6.09 -12.21 -5.55
N LEU A 48 -5.02 -11.88 -4.83
CA LEU A 48 -3.96 -12.84 -4.49
C LEU A 48 -4.49 -14.04 -3.69
N MET A 49 -5.41 -13.78 -2.76
CA MET A 49 -6.08 -14.87 -2.06
C MET A 49 -6.96 -15.71 -2.97
N ASP A 50 -7.71 -15.09 -3.88
CA ASP A 50 -8.57 -15.83 -4.81
C ASP A 50 -7.72 -16.73 -5.71
N GLU A 51 -6.55 -16.26 -6.17
CA GLU A 51 -5.57 -17.07 -6.90
C GLU A 51 -5.08 -18.28 -6.09
N LEU A 52 -4.80 -18.11 -4.78
CA LEU A 52 -4.43 -19.23 -3.90
C LEU A 52 -5.59 -20.19 -3.62
N VAL A 53 -6.81 -19.67 -3.52
CA VAL A 53 -8.02 -20.48 -3.34
C VAL A 53 -8.27 -21.36 -4.56
N ASP A 54 -8.04 -20.84 -5.76
CA ASP A 54 -8.12 -21.60 -7.01
C ASP A 54 -7.07 -22.73 -7.05
N LEU A 55 -5.95 -22.58 -6.34
CA LEU A 55 -4.93 -23.62 -6.14
C LEU A 55 -5.28 -24.64 -5.05
N GLY A 56 -6.39 -24.45 -4.33
CA GLY A 56 -6.91 -25.36 -3.31
C GLY A 56 -6.76 -24.87 -1.87
N GLU A 57 -6.24 -23.66 -1.65
CA GLU A 57 -6.12 -23.09 -0.31
C GLU A 57 -7.46 -22.65 0.27
N SER A 58 -7.59 -22.72 1.59
CA SER A 58 -8.80 -22.24 2.28
C SER A 58 -8.74 -20.73 2.47
N LYS A 59 -9.64 -19.98 1.82
CA LYS A 59 -9.77 -18.52 1.98
C LYS A 59 -9.87 -18.08 3.44
N ARG A 60 -10.57 -18.87 4.26
CA ARG A 60 -10.72 -18.60 5.70
C ARG A 60 -9.38 -18.74 6.42
N GLU A 61 -8.63 -19.80 6.14
CA GLU A 61 -7.34 -20.05 6.79
C GLU A 61 -6.27 -19.03 6.36
N LEU A 62 -6.28 -18.61 5.10
CA LEU A 62 -5.43 -17.53 4.60
C LEU A 62 -5.69 -16.23 5.38
N TRP A 63 -6.95 -15.83 5.51
CA TRP A 63 -7.31 -14.65 6.31
C TRP A 63 -6.94 -14.77 7.78
N MET A 64 -7.25 -15.92 8.39
CA MET A 64 -6.88 -16.18 9.78
C MET A 64 -5.37 -16.07 9.99
N THR A 65 -4.58 -16.58 9.05
CA THR A 65 -3.12 -16.51 9.10
C THR A 65 -2.61 -15.08 8.98
N ILE A 66 -3.13 -14.31 8.02
CA ILE A 66 -2.78 -12.88 7.84
C ILE A 66 -3.10 -12.10 9.12
N HIS A 67 -4.34 -12.21 9.61
CA HIS A 67 -4.82 -11.49 10.79
C HIS A 67 -4.03 -11.86 12.05
N THR A 68 -3.71 -13.14 12.22
CA THR A 68 -2.91 -13.61 13.38
C THR A 68 -1.48 -13.11 13.31
N LYS A 69 -0.81 -13.22 12.16
CA LYS A 69 0.62 -12.84 12.02
C LYS A 69 0.84 -11.34 12.06
N LEU A 70 -0.11 -10.56 11.56
CA LEU A 70 -0.02 -9.10 11.51
C LEU A 70 -0.75 -8.42 12.66
N ASN A 71 -1.35 -9.19 13.57
CA ASN A 71 -2.13 -8.68 14.70
C ASN A 71 -3.24 -7.70 14.28
N THR A 72 -3.95 -8.02 13.20
CA THR A 72 -5.11 -7.26 12.70
C THR A 72 -6.37 -8.09 12.84
N LYS A 73 -7.55 -7.47 13.01
CA LYS A 73 -8.82 -8.22 13.07
C LYS A 73 -9.61 -8.13 11.78
N THR A 74 -9.46 -7.03 11.05
CA THR A 74 -10.11 -6.82 9.76
C THR A 74 -9.16 -6.20 8.75
N VAL A 75 -9.45 -6.41 7.48
CA VAL A 75 -8.72 -5.79 6.35
C VAL A 75 -8.76 -4.26 6.41
N ASN A 76 -9.79 -3.68 7.03
CA ASN A 76 -9.92 -2.23 7.17
C ASN A 76 -8.98 -1.63 8.22
N GLU A 77 -8.50 -2.44 9.16
CA GLU A 77 -7.53 -2.03 10.18
C GLU A 77 -6.08 -2.15 9.69
N MET A 78 -5.86 -2.82 8.55
CA MET A 78 -4.53 -3.02 8.01
C MET A 78 -3.93 -1.70 7.53
N THR A 79 -2.65 -1.53 7.83
CA THR A 79 -1.81 -0.43 7.36
C THR A 79 -1.03 -0.82 6.11
N ALA A 80 -0.43 0.15 5.43
CA ALA A 80 0.41 -0.10 4.26
C ALA A 80 1.57 -1.07 4.57
N ALA A 81 2.13 -1.03 5.79
CA ALA A 81 3.11 -2.01 6.25
C ALA A 81 2.52 -3.42 6.37
N ASP A 82 1.32 -3.53 6.94
CA ASP A 82 0.62 -4.82 7.06
C ASP A 82 0.30 -5.41 5.69
N TYR A 83 -0.05 -4.58 4.70
CA TYR A 83 -0.24 -5.07 3.32
C TYR A 83 1.03 -5.72 2.75
N HIS A 84 2.20 -5.13 2.97
CA HIS A 84 3.47 -5.73 2.50
C HIS A 84 3.72 -7.07 3.22
N GLY A 85 3.53 -7.11 4.54
CA GLY A 85 3.62 -8.34 5.33
C GLY A 85 2.61 -9.41 4.89
N ALA A 86 1.39 -9.03 4.52
CA ALA A 86 0.38 -9.95 4.02
C ALA A 86 0.77 -10.54 2.67
N GLY A 87 1.35 -9.73 1.77
CA GLY A 87 1.91 -10.20 0.50
C GLY A 87 3.02 -11.24 0.71
N GLU A 88 3.95 -10.98 1.62
CA GLU A 88 5.02 -11.94 1.96
C GLU A 88 4.48 -13.25 2.56
N ILE A 89 3.41 -13.18 3.37
CA ILE A 89 2.75 -14.36 3.92
C ILE A 89 2.13 -15.18 2.79
N LEU A 90 1.37 -14.55 1.88
CA LEU A 90 0.69 -15.22 0.79
C LEU A 90 1.66 -15.83 -0.22
N GLN A 91 2.79 -15.16 -0.51
CA GLN A 91 3.84 -15.71 -1.37
C GLN A 91 4.39 -17.06 -0.87
N ARG A 92 4.36 -17.33 0.44
CA ARG A 92 4.80 -18.63 0.99
C ARG A 92 3.83 -19.77 0.73
N TYR A 93 2.56 -19.47 0.44
CA TYR A 93 1.57 -20.47 0.04
C TYR A 93 1.61 -20.76 -1.46
N ALA A 94 2.23 -19.88 -2.26
CA ALA A 94 2.39 -20.06 -3.70
C ALA A 94 3.64 -20.88 -4.10
N GLN A 95 4.40 -21.39 -3.12
CA GLN A 95 5.60 -22.22 -3.32
C GLN A 95 5.29 -23.70 -3.13
#